data_AF-A0A7L8Y4J7-F1
#
_entry.id   AF-A0A7L8Y4J7-F1
#
_cell.length_a   1.000
_cell.length_b   1.000
_cell.length_c   1.000
_cell.angle_alpha   90.00
_cell.angle_beta   90.00
_cell.angle_gamma   90.00
#
_symmetry.space_group_name_H-M   'P 1'
#
loop_
_entity.id
_entity.type
_entity.pdbx_description
1 polymer ?
#
loop_
_entity_poly.entity_id
_entity_poly.type
_entity_poly.pdbx_seq_one_letter_code
_entity_poly.pdbx_strand_id
1 'polypeptide(L)'
;MNYYYRSLKSIFVKKINKKHREGQRIMVKNSFISVISQEEKEENRGSVEFQIFSFTNRLRRLTSHLELHRKDYLSQRGLQKILGKRQRLLAYLSKKNRVRYKELINLLDIREPKTR
;
A
#
# COMPACT_ATOMS: atom_id res chain seq x y z
N MET A 1 27.75 -33.95 -11.02
CA MET A 1 26.50 -34.14 -10.25
C MET A 1 26.13 -33.00 -9.28
N ASN A 2 26.97 -31.97 -9.01
CA ASN A 2 26.76 -31.09 -7.85
C ASN A 2 26.31 -29.63 -8.11
N TYR A 3 25.97 -29.26 -9.34
CA TYR A 3 25.54 -27.88 -9.68
C TYR A 3 24.01 -27.70 -9.64
N TYR A 4 23.24 -28.70 -10.07
CA TYR A 4 21.78 -28.66 -10.07
C TYR A 4 21.20 -28.62 -8.65
N TYR A 5 21.71 -29.45 -7.73
CA TYR A 5 21.26 -29.46 -6.34
C TYR A 5 21.54 -28.15 -5.60
N ARG A 6 22.68 -27.48 -5.89
CA ARG A 6 23.05 -26.20 -5.25
C ARG A 6 22.20 -25.03 -5.76
N SER A 7 21.85 -25.03 -7.04
CA SER A 7 20.92 -24.07 -7.65
C SER A 7 19.49 -24.24 -7.12
N LEU A 8 18.99 -25.48 -7.08
CA LEU A 8 17.65 -25.78 -6.57
C LEU A 8 17.52 -25.47 -5.07
N LYS A 9 18.55 -25.76 -4.25
CA LYS A 9 18.59 -25.40 -2.82
C LYS A 9 18.58 -23.88 -2.62
N SER A 10 19.27 -23.12 -3.49
CA SER A 10 19.23 -21.65 -3.48
C SER A 10 17.85 -21.08 -3.84
N ILE A 11 17.22 -21.61 -4.90
CA ILE A 11 15.89 -21.20 -5.34
C ILE A 11 14.84 -21.52 -4.28
N PHE A 12 14.93 -22.71 -3.66
CA PHE A 12 14.03 -23.14 -2.61
C PHE A 12 14.16 -22.29 -1.34
N VAL A 13 15.39 -22.00 -0.90
CA VAL A 13 15.65 -21.09 0.24
C VAL A 13 15.17 -19.65 -0.05
N LYS A 14 15.33 -19.15 -1.29
CA LYS A 14 14.77 -17.86 -1.69
C LYS A 14 13.23 -17.86 -1.67
N LYS A 15 12.60 -18.95 -2.09
CA LYS A 15 11.14 -19.10 -2.10
C LYS A 15 10.56 -19.16 -0.68
N ILE A 16 11.22 -19.86 0.24
CA ILE A 16 10.87 -19.91 1.68
C ILE A 16 11.00 -18.52 2.31
N ASN A 17 12.13 -17.84 2.10
CA ASN A 17 12.36 -16.49 2.63
C ASN A 17 11.38 -15.44 2.06
N LYS A 18 10.92 -15.61 0.81
CA LYS A 18 9.89 -14.77 0.21
C LYS A 18 8.53 -14.98 0.89
N LYS A 19 8.11 -16.24 1.07
CA LYS A 19 6.84 -16.59 1.73
C LYS A 19 6.80 -16.15 3.19
N HIS A 20 7.92 -16.28 3.92
CA HIS A 20 8.05 -15.81 5.30
C HIS A 20 8.01 -14.28 5.42
N ARG A 21 8.67 -13.55 4.50
CA ARG A 21 8.56 -12.08 4.41
C ARG A 21 7.14 -11.61 4.08
N GLU A 22 6.44 -12.32 3.20
CA GLU A 22 5.03 -12.04 2.89
C GLU A 22 4.14 -12.28 4.14
N GLY A 23 4.35 -13.36 4.90
CA GLY A 23 3.63 -13.64 6.14
C GLY A 23 3.84 -12.58 7.24
N GLN A 24 5.10 -12.19 7.49
CA GLN A 24 5.42 -11.10 8.44
C GLN A 24 4.81 -9.76 7.99
N ARG A 25 4.82 -9.49 6.69
CA ARG A 25 4.23 -8.28 6.10
C ARG A 25 2.71 -8.24 6.22
N ILE A 26 2.04 -9.39 6.15
CA ILE A 26 0.59 -9.52 6.39
C ILE A 26 0.28 -9.25 7.88
N MET A 27 1.09 -9.77 8.81
CA MET A 27 0.94 -9.49 10.25
C MET A 27 1.11 -8.01 10.62
N VAL A 28 2.12 -7.31 10.07
CA VAL A 28 2.33 -5.86 10.32
C VAL A 28 1.22 -4.99 9.73
N LYS A 29 0.64 -5.39 8.59
CA LYS A 29 -0.53 -4.70 8.02
C LYS A 29 -1.73 -4.76 8.96
N ASN A 30 -1.96 -5.90 9.60
CA ASN A 30 -3.08 -6.07 10.52
C ASN A 30 -2.89 -5.26 11.81
N SER A 31 -1.66 -5.13 12.33
CA SER A 31 -1.39 -4.38 13.56
C SER A 31 -1.54 -2.86 13.43
N PHE A 32 -1.23 -2.28 12.27
CA PHE A 32 -1.42 -0.84 12.06
C PHE A 32 -2.87 -0.47 11.70
N ILE A 33 -3.60 -1.39 11.04
CA ILE A 33 -5.05 -1.27 10.85
C ILE A 33 -5.76 -1.28 12.20
N SER A 34 -5.35 -2.15 13.13
CA SER A 34 -5.87 -2.12 14.50
C SER A 34 -5.44 -0.87 15.27
N VAL A 35 -4.25 -0.32 15.05
CA VAL A 35 -3.84 0.96 15.69
C VAL A 35 -4.67 2.13 15.19
N ILE A 36 -4.93 2.25 13.89
CA ILE A 36 -5.82 3.29 13.33
C ILE A 36 -7.28 3.08 13.78
N SER A 37 -7.73 1.83 13.93
CA SER A 37 -9.05 1.49 14.45
C SER A 37 -9.17 1.64 15.98
N GLN A 38 -8.06 1.62 16.74
CA GLN A 38 -8.06 1.85 18.19
C GLN A 38 -7.95 3.34 18.53
N GLU A 39 -7.48 4.17 17.60
CA GLU A 39 -7.52 5.64 17.70
C GLU A 39 -8.88 6.19 17.21
N GLU A 40 -9.99 5.65 17.73
CA GLU A 40 -11.36 6.19 17.61
C GLU A 40 -11.55 7.48 18.42
N LYS A 41 -10.61 8.43 18.35
CA LYS A 41 -10.91 9.83 18.64
C LYS A 41 -11.38 10.46 17.33
N GLU A 42 -12.56 11.09 17.34
CA GLU A 42 -13.11 11.85 16.19
C GLU A 42 -12.08 12.80 15.56
N GLU A 43 -11.15 13.30 16.38
CA GLU A 43 -10.04 14.19 16.03
C GLU A 43 -9.09 13.59 14.96
N ASN A 44 -8.93 12.26 14.90
CA ASN A 44 -7.97 11.60 14.00
C ASN A 44 -8.53 11.23 12.62
N ARG A 45 -9.86 11.32 12.40
CA ARG A 45 -10.46 11.13 11.05
C ARG A 45 -9.97 12.18 10.05
N GLY A 46 -9.55 13.35 10.55
CA GLY A 46 -8.96 14.43 9.76
C GLY A 46 -7.48 14.24 9.42
N SER A 47 -6.79 13.28 10.04
CA SER A 47 -5.35 13.07 9.83
C SER A 47 -5.03 12.72 8.37
N VAL A 48 -3.85 13.17 7.93
CA VAL A 48 -3.39 12.96 6.54
C VAL A 48 -3.19 11.47 6.26
N GLU A 49 -2.71 10.74 7.25
CA GLU A 49 -2.49 9.29 7.22
C GLU A 49 -3.80 8.52 7.02
N PHE A 50 -4.83 8.83 7.81
CA PHE A 50 -6.14 8.22 7.68
C PHE A 50 -6.77 8.48 6.32
N GLN A 51 -6.68 9.72 5.82
CA GLN A 51 -7.17 10.06 4.48
C GLN A 51 -6.46 9.27 3.37
N ILE A 52 -5.13 9.14 3.45
CA ILE A 52 -4.34 8.36 2.47
C ILE A 52 -4.73 6.88 2.54
N PHE A 53 -4.93 6.32 3.73
CA PHE A 53 -5.40 4.95 3.94
C PHE A 53 -6.79 4.73 3.31
N SER A 54 -7.75 5.61 3.62
CA SER A 54 -9.12 5.57 3.08
C SER A 54 -9.14 5.64 1.56
N PHE A 55 -8.38 6.57 0.96
CA PHE A 55 -8.24 6.64 -0.49
C PHE A 55 -7.60 5.40 -1.08
N THR A 56 -6.60 4.81 -0.42
CA THR A 56 -5.95 3.59 -0.89
C THR A 56 -6.90 2.40 -0.91
N ASN A 57 -7.74 2.24 0.12
CA ASN A 57 -8.76 1.19 0.16
C ASN A 57 -9.82 1.39 -0.92
N ARG A 58 -10.26 2.64 -1.14
CA ARG A 58 -11.22 2.97 -2.19
C ARG A 58 -10.64 2.73 -3.59
N LEU A 59 -9.37 3.06 -3.82
CA LEU A 59 -8.63 2.75 -5.04
C LEU A 59 -8.63 1.24 -5.30
N ARG A 60 -8.25 0.42 -4.32
CA ARG A 60 -8.25 -1.05 -4.47
C ARG A 60 -9.62 -1.60 -4.87
N ARG A 61 -10.68 -1.17 -4.19
CA ARG A 61 -12.07 -1.59 -4.51
C ARG A 61 -12.49 -1.18 -5.93
N LEU A 62 -12.23 0.07 -6.31
CA LEU A 62 -12.58 0.58 -7.64
C LEU A 62 -11.76 -0.07 -8.75
N THR A 63 -10.48 -0.37 -8.50
CA THR A 63 -9.64 -1.08 -9.46
C THR A 63 -10.22 -2.45 -9.76
N SER A 64 -10.57 -3.24 -8.73
CA SER A 64 -11.22 -4.55 -8.93
C SER A 64 -12.58 -4.44 -9.63
N HIS A 65 -13.36 -3.39 -9.35
CA HIS A 65 -14.61 -3.15 -10.08
C HIS A 65 -14.37 -2.88 -11.58
N LEU A 66 -13.40 -2.04 -11.91
CA LEU A 66 -13.07 -1.68 -13.30
C LEU A 66 -12.39 -2.83 -14.08
N GLU A 67 -11.77 -3.78 -13.40
CA GLU A 67 -11.25 -5.00 -14.03
C GLU A 67 -12.39 -5.80 -14.70
N LEU A 68 -13.57 -5.85 -14.06
CA LEU A 68 -14.79 -6.46 -14.57
C LEU A 68 -15.55 -5.52 -15.52
N HIS A 69 -15.63 -4.23 -15.19
CA HIS A 69 -16.40 -3.23 -15.93
C HIS A 69 -15.50 -2.22 -16.65
N ARG A 70 -14.73 -2.70 -17.63
CA ARG A 70 -13.73 -1.89 -18.34
C ARG A 70 -14.27 -0.66 -19.09
N LYS A 71 -15.56 -0.66 -19.45
CA LYS A 71 -16.22 0.43 -20.18
C LYS A 71 -16.88 1.48 -19.26
N ASP A 72 -16.77 1.35 -17.94
CA ASP A 72 -17.28 2.38 -17.02
C ASP A 72 -16.31 3.56 -16.89
N TYR A 73 -16.43 4.49 -17.84
CA TYR A 73 -15.59 5.69 -17.90
C TYR A 73 -15.88 6.70 -16.78
N LEU A 74 -17.09 6.69 -16.21
CA LEU A 74 -17.44 7.59 -15.11
C LEU A 74 -16.71 7.16 -13.82
N SER A 75 -16.72 5.87 -13.52
CA SER A 75 -15.96 5.31 -12.40
C SER A 75 -14.45 5.45 -12.60
N GLN A 76 -13.96 5.27 -13.83
CA GLN A 76 -12.54 5.52 -14.15
C GLN A 76 -12.13 6.97 -13.90
N ARG A 77 -12.97 7.94 -14.28
CA ARG A 77 -12.73 9.37 -13.97
C ARG A 77 -12.74 9.62 -12.46
N GLY A 78 -13.64 8.98 -11.72
CA GLY A 78 -13.67 9.03 -10.26
C GLY A 78 -12.39 8.49 -9.63
N LEU A 79 -11.90 7.35 -10.13
CA LEU A 79 -10.64 6.73 -9.71
C LEU A 79 -9.45 7.68 -9.89
N GLN A 80 -9.34 8.32 -11.06
CA GLN A 80 -8.26 9.28 -11.34
C GLN A 80 -8.29 10.48 -10.39
N LYS A 81 -9.48 11.01 -10.08
CA LYS A 81 -9.63 12.10 -9.09
C LYS A 81 -9.13 11.68 -7.70
N ILE A 82 -9.46 10.46 -7.25
CA ILE A 82 -9.00 9.92 -5.96
C ILE A 82 -7.48 9.74 -5.97
N LEU A 83 -6.92 9.20 -7.06
CA LEU A 83 -5.49 9.02 -7.23
C LEU A 83 -4.73 10.35 -7.10
N GLY A 84 -5.22 11.39 -7.79
CA GLY A 84 -4.64 12.74 -7.73
C GLY A 84 -4.70 13.36 -6.34
N LYS A 85 -5.83 13.23 -5.62
CA LYS A 85 -5.95 13.69 -4.23
C LYS A 85 -4.95 12.99 -3.31
N ARG A 86 -4.84 11.65 -3.41
CA ARG A 86 -3.89 10.87 -2.61
C ARG A 86 -2.44 11.27 -2.89
N GLN A 87 -2.09 11.50 -4.16
CA GLN A 87 -0.74 11.93 -4.54
C GLN A 87 -0.37 13.29 -3.93
N ARG A 88 -1.31 14.25 -3.90
CA ARG A 88 -1.09 15.55 -3.25
C ARG A 88 -0.88 15.40 -1.74
N LEU A 89 -1.66 14.56 -1.06
CA LEU A 89 -1.49 14.30 0.37
C LEU A 89 -0.15 13.62 0.69
N LEU A 90 0.27 12.65 -0.13
CA LEU A 90 1.58 12.02 0.01
C LEU A 90 2.73 13.02 -0.20
N ALA A 91 2.60 13.91 -1.18
CA ALA A 91 3.58 14.97 -1.41
C ALA A 91 3.61 16.01 -0.27
N TYR A 92 2.45 16.30 0.34
CA TYR A 92 2.39 17.14 1.54
C TYR A 92 3.08 16.46 2.72
N LEU A 93 2.76 15.19 2.98
CA LEU A 93 3.32 14.43 4.09
C LEU A 93 4.84 14.26 3.93
N SER A 94 5.35 14.02 2.72
CA SER A 94 6.78 13.90 2.46
C SER A 94 7.55 15.20 2.73
N LYS A 95 6.92 16.36 2.49
CA LYS A 95 7.48 17.68 2.83
C LYS A 95 7.45 17.96 4.32
N LYS A 96 6.36 17.59 5.00
CA LYS A 96 6.16 17.88 6.43
C LYS A 96 6.95 16.93 7.34
N ASN A 97 6.92 15.62 7.07
CA ASN A 97 7.58 14.61 7.88
C ASN A 97 7.98 13.40 7.02
N ARG A 98 9.27 13.31 6.69
CA ARG A 98 9.82 12.22 5.88
C ARG A 98 9.77 10.85 6.55
N VAL A 99 9.86 10.78 7.89
CA VAL A 99 9.83 9.52 8.64
C VAL A 99 8.44 8.90 8.54
N ARG A 100 7.39 9.67 8.89
CA ARG A 100 5.98 9.25 8.78
C ARG A 100 5.61 8.90 7.34
N TYR A 101 6.10 9.65 6.36
CA TYR A 101 5.91 9.33 4.95
C TYR A 101 6.47 7.94 4.60
N LYS A 102 7.73 7.64 4.96
CA LYS A 102 8.37 6.35 4.67
C LYS A 102 7.64 5.19 5.34
N GLU A 103 7.24 5.35 6.60
CA GLU A 103 6.46 4.34 7.32
C GLU A 103 5.13 4.07 6.61
N LEU A 104 4.41 5.13 6.23
CA LEU A 104 3.10 5.03 5.60
C LEU A 104 3.15 4.35 4.22
N ILE A 105 4.12 4.70 3.36
CA ILE A 105 4.25 4.08 2.03
C ILE A 105 4.61 2.59 2.13
N ASN A 106 5.49 2.23 3.07
CA ASN A 106 5.92 0.85 3.29
C ASN A 106 4.76 -0.01 3.77
N LEU A 107 3.96 0.53 4.69
CA LEU A 107 2.78 -0.12 5.23
C LEU A 107 1.70 -0.34 4.15
N LEU A 108 1.38 0.72 3.40
CA LEU A 108 0.30 0.71 2.41
C LEU A 108 0.68 0.04 1.08
N ASP A 109 1.95 -0.34 0.92
CA ASP A 109 2.50 -0.84 -0.33
C ASP A 109 2.35 0.14 -1.50
N ILE A 110 2.58 1.42 -1.22
CA ILE A 110 2.48 2.46 -2.22
C ILE A 110 3.84 2.61 -2.86
N ARG A 111 3.89 2.46 -4.19
CA ARG A 111 5.11 2.72 -4.95
C ARG A 111 5.52 4.17 -4.82
N GLU A 112 6.78 4.42 -4.49
CA GLU A 112 7.34 5.76 -4.46
C GLU A 112 7.21 6.43 -5.85
N PRO A 113 6.70 7.67 -5.92
CA PRO A 113 6.75 8.43 -7.16
C PRO A 113 8.23 8.66 -7.51
N LYS A 114 8.62 8.32 -8.74
CA LYS A 114 9.94 8.70 -9.25
C LYS A 114 9.96 10.22 -9.38
N THR A 115 10.68 10.88 -8.48
CA THR A 115 11.02 12.29 -8.64
C THR A 115 11.90 12.39 -9.89
N ARG A 116 11.45 13.14 -10.90
CA ARG A 116 12.30 13.58 -12.01
C ARG A 116 12.97 14.87 -11.62
#